data_AF-A0A662EN14-F1
#
_entry.id   AF-A0A662EN14-F1
#
_cell.length_a   1.000
_cell.length_b   1.000
_cell.length_c   1.000
_cell.angle_alpha   90.00
_cell.angle_beta   90.00
_cell.angle_gamma   90.00
#
_symmetry.space_group_name_H-M   'P 1'
#
loop_
_entity.id
_entity.type
_entity.pdbx_description
1 polymer ?
#
loop_
_entity_poly.entity_id
_entity_poly.type
_entity_poly.pdbx_seq_one_letter_code
_entity_poly.pdbx_strand_id
1 'polypeptide(L)'
;SRILITLTNIVHEGGLGDDISDIPAAGAAPEWMSEKAVYTGFYFVASGVFTVLGQPFPVTASERLTRFLTEEIEELVGGKFAFEPDPIKAAHLMIEHIDRKRHALKLRAPMYA
;
A
#
# COMPACT_ATOMS: atom_id res chain seq x y z
N SER A 1 -3.87 14.72 0.06
CA SER A 1 -4.74 14.52 1.24
C SER A 1 -6.11 13.91 0.91
N ARG A 2 -6.81 14.31 -0.17
CA ARG A 2 -8.18 13.81 -0.46
C ARG A 2 -8.34 12.29 -0.43
N ILE A 3 -7.35 11.54 -0.91
CA ILE A 3 -7.37 10.06 -0.88
C ILE A 3 -7.50 9.53 0.56
N LEU A 4 -6.68 10.03 1.49
CA LEU A 4 -6.79 9.62 2.90
C LEU A 4 -8.11 10.05 3.53
N ILE A 5 -8.62 11.25 3.20
CA ILE A 5 -9.95 11.69 3.68
C ILE A 5 -11.04 10.71 3.21
N THR A 6 -10.97 10.27 1.95
CA THR A 6 -11.90 9.27 1.42
C THR A 6 -11.77 7.94 2.16
N LEU A 7 -10.56 7.44 2.40
CA LEU A 7 -10.35 6.19 3.14
C LEU A 7 -10.85 6.29 4.58
N THR A 8 -10.55 7.38 5.28
CA THR A 8 -11.09 7.65 6.63
C THR A 8 -12.61 7.68 6.63
N ASN A 9 -13.24 8.30 5.63
CA ASN A 9 -14.69 8.33 5.53
C ASN A 9 -15.30 6.93 5.27
N ILE A 10 -14.62 6.08 4.50
CA ILE A 10 -15.05 4.68 4.28
C ILE A 10 -15.03 3.91 5.60
N VAL A 11 -13.95 4.01 6.38
CA VAL A 11 -13.87 3.39 7.71
C VAL A 11 -14.94 3.97 8.64
N HIS A 12 -15.13 5.30 8.62
CA HIS A 12 -16.09 5.98 9.49
C HIS A 12 -17.54 5.59 9.22
N GLU A 13 -17.94 5.50 7.94
CA GLU A 13 -19.27 5.02 7.55
C GLU A 13 -19.49 3.56 7.99
N GLY A 14 -18.40 2.78 8.06
CA GLY A 14 -18.42 1.39 8.47
C GLY A 14 -18.93 0.45 7.38
N GLY A 15 -19.01 -0.84 7.72
CA GLY A 15 -19.43 -1.89 6.77
C GLY A 15 -18.33 -2.37 5.81
N LEU A 16 -17.15 -1.76 5.84
CA LEU A 16 -15.97 -2.19 5.08
C LEU A 16 -14.68 -2.04 5.89
N GLY A 17 -14.43 -2.99 6.79
CA GLY A 17 -13.26 -2.99 7.68
C GLY A 17 -13.39 -2.02 8.86
N ASP A 18 -12.45 -2.10 9.81
CA ASP A 18 -12.41 -1.28 11.02
C ASP A 18 -11.21 -0.30 11.01
N ASP A 19 -10.25 -0.51 10.11
CA ASP A 19 -9.09 0.36 9.89
C ASP A 19 -8.80 0.58 8.39
N ILE A 20 -8.04 1.63 8.04
CA ILE A 20 -7.65 1.88 6.64
C ILE A 20 -6.87 0.69 6.07
N SER A 21 -6.07 0.01 6.90
CA SER A 21 -5.33 -1.18 6.48
C SER A 21 -6.21 -2.37 6.12
N ASP A 22 -7.49 -2.39 6.49
CA ASP A 22 -8.44 -3.42 6.04
C ASP A 22 -8.99 -3.14 4.64
N ILE A 23 -9.01 -1.87 4.24
CA ILE A 23 -9.62 -1.44 2.98
C ILE A 23 -8.85 -2.05 1.80
N PRO A 24 -9.54 -2.65 0.82
CA PRO A 24 -8.89 -3.23 -0.37
C PRO A 24 -8.47 -2.12 -1.35
N ALA A 25 -7.41 -1.38 -0.98
CA ALA A 25 -6.84 -0.27 -1.73
C ALA A 25 -5.30 -0.32 -1.69
N ALA A 26 -4.66 0.23 -2.72
CA ALA A 26 -3.21 0.35 -2.80
C ALA A 26 -2.81 1.73 -3.33
N GLY A 27 -1.65 2.21 -2.92
CA GLY A 27 -0.97 3.39 -3.46
C GLY A 27 0.08 2.98 -4.50
N ALA A 28 0.31 3.85 -5.48
CA ALA A 28 1.38 3.66 -6.46
C ALA A 28 2.06 4.98 -6.81
N ALA A 29 3.39 4.97 -6.87
CA ALA A 29 4.19 6.02 -7.46
C ALA A 29 5.28 5.40 -8.37
N PRO A 30 4.90 4.98 -9.60
CA PRO A 30 5.79 4.24 -10.50
C PRO A 30 7.05 5.03 -10.87
N GLU A 31 6.91 6.33 -11.10
CA GLU A 31 7.98 7.23 -11.56
C GLU A 31 8.22 8.36 -10.55
N TRP A 32 8.25 8.04 -9.26
CA TRP A 32 8.51 9.05 -8.24
C TRP A 32 9.92 9.63 -8.40
N MET A 33 10.07 10.93 -8.15
CA MET A 33 11.34 11.64 -8.31
C MET A 33 11.60 12.64 -7.18
N SER A 34 10.56 13.28 -6.65
CA SER A 34 10.72 14.37 -5.68
C SER A 34 10.63 13.87 -4.24
N GLU A 35 11.27 14.58 -3.32
CA GLU A 35 11.14 14.35 -1.88
C GLU A 35 9.68 14.42 -1.41
N LYS A 36 8.84 15.24 -2.06
CA LYS A 36 7.39 15.26 -1.79
C LYS A 36 6.72 13.90 -2.02
N ALA A 37 7.20 13.12 -2.99
CA ALA A 37 6.70 11.77 -3.23
C ALA A 37 7.19 10.79 -2.16
N VAL A 38 8.41 10.99 -1.63
CA VAL A 38 8.94 10.23 -0.48
C VAL A 38 8.02 10.45 0.73
N TYR A 39 7.79 11.70 1.13
CA TYR A 39 6.90 12.02 2.25
C TYR A 39 5.47 11.48 2.04
N THR A 40 4.98 11.52 0.79
CA THR A 40 3.68 10.95 0.43
C THR A 40 3.61 9.44 0.59
N GLY A 41 4.62 8.72 0.12
CA GLY A 41 4.72 7.28 0.34
C GLY A 41 4.72 6.95 1.84
N PHE A 42 5.49 7.68 2.63
CA PHE A 42 5.57 7.43 4.08
C PHE A 42 4.25 7.67 4.80
N TYR A 43 3.54 8.78 4.54
CA TYR A 43 2.27 8.99 5.22
C TYR A 43 1.16 8.04 4.71
N PHE A 44 1.25 7.53 3.47
CA PHE A 44 0.37 6.46 2.99
C PHE A 44 0.61 5.15 3.74
N VAL A 45 1.87 4.72 3.82
CA VAL A 45 2.26 3.50 4.54
C VAL A 45 1.93 3.59 6.02
N ALA A 46 2.25 4.71 6.67
CA ALA A 46 1.92 4.96 8.07
C ALA A 46 0.41 5.02 8.35
N SER A 47 -0.40 5.28 7.32
CA SER A 47 -1.86 5.25 7.39
C SER A 47 -2.46 3.89 7.00
N GLY A 48 -1.64 2.84 6.86
CA GLY A 48 -2.13 1.49 6.55
C GLY A 48 -2.20 1.12 5.07
N VAL A 49 -1.74 1.99 4.17
CA VAL A 49 -1.86 1.74 2.72
C VAL A 49 -0.62 1.07 2.16
N PHE A 50 -0.79 -0.12 1.57
CA PHE A 50 0.26 -0.76 0.77
C PHE A 50 0.63 0.12 -0.42
N THR A 51 1.92 0.41 -0.60
CA THR A 51 2.38 1.41 -1.58
C THR A 51 3.50 0.85 -2.46
N VAL A 52 3.29 0.84 -3.77
CA VAL A 52 4.27 0.35 -4.76
C VAL A 52 5.04 1.52 -5.37
N LEU A 53 6.37 1.42 -5.41
CA LEU A 53 7.26 2.36 -6.09
C LEU A 53 8.00 1.66 -7.23
N GLY A 54 8.15 2.33 -8.37
CA GLY A 54 8.90 1.76 -9.49
C GLY A 54 10.43 1.80 -9.32
N GLN A 55 10.92 2.58 -8.36
CA GLN A 55 12.33 2.59 -7.96
C GLN A 55 12.42 2.60 -6.44
N PRO A 56 13.42 1.93 -5.83
CA PRO A 56 13.60 1.95 -4.39
C PRO A 56 14.06 3.33 -3.91
N PHE A 57 13.78 3.66 -2.65
CA PHE A 57 14.47 4.74 -1.96
C PHE A 57 15.98 4.46 -1.87
N PRO A 58 16.83 5.47 -1.57
CA PRO A 58 18.26 5.27 -1.30
C PRO A 58 18.50 4.60 0.07
N VAL A 59 17.92 3.42 0.26
CA VAL A 59 17.91 2.63 1.51
C VAL A 59 18.49 1.22 1.31
N THR A 60 18.65 0.79 0.05
CA THR A 60 19.03 -0.57 -0.34
C THR A 60 20.43 -1.00 0.13
N ALA A 61 21.30 -0.04 0.44
CA ALA A 61 22.60 -0.32 1.06
C ALA A 61 22.48 -0.85 2.50
N SER A 62 21.35 -0.61 3.17
CA SER A 62 21.03 -1.15 4.49
C SER A 62 19.95 -2.21 4.35
N GLU A 63 20.34 -3.49 4.46
CA GLU A 63 19.41 -4.61 4.42
C GLU A 63 18.34 -4.48 5.51
N ARG A 64 18.76 -4.10 6.74
CA ARG A 64 17.85 -3.90 7.87
C ARG A 64 16.79 -2.84 7.58
N LEU A 65 17.19 -1.68 7.03
CA LEU A 65 16.24 -0.62 6.73
C LEU A 65 15.32 -1.00 5.57
N THR A 66 15.88 -1.64 4.54
CA THR A 66 15.10 -2.12 3.39
C THR A 66 14.02 -3.09 3.85
N ARG A 67 14.42 -4.13 4.60
CA ARG A 67 13.49 -5.13 5.16
C ARG A 67 12.46 -4.51 6.09
N PHE A 68 12.86 -3.55 6.93
CA PHE A 68 11.91 -2.83 7.77
C PHE A 68 10.81 -2.17 6.93
N LEU A 69 11.17 -1.45 5.86
CA LEU A 69 10.21 -0.73 5.02
C LEU A 69 9.34 -1.64 4.15
N THR A 70 9.84 -2.81 3.75
CA THR A 70 9.15 -3.72 2.83
C THR A 70 8.44 -4.89 3.52
N GLU A 71 8.69 -5.11 4.82
CA GLU A 71 8.15 -6.27 5.55
C GLU A 71 7.73 -5.88 6.96
N GLU A 72 8.68 -5.51 7.82
CA GLU A 72 8.44 -5.40 9.29
C GLU A 72 7.47 -4.27 9.65
N ILE A 73 7.46 -3.17 8.88
CA ILE A 73 6.57 -2.02 9.12
C ILE A 73 5.08 -2.38 8.97
N GLU A 74 4.75 -3.42 8.18
CA GLU A 74 3.36 -3.87 8.01
C GLU A 74 2.74 -4.31 9.33
N GLU A 75 3.53 -4.91 10.23
CA GLU A 75 3.08 -5.35 11.55
C GLU A 75 2.76 -4.18 12.49
N LEU A 76 3.37 -3.01 12.24
CA LEU A 76 3.21 -1.82 13.07
C LEU A 76 2.04 -0.95 12.65
N VAL A 77 1.82 -0.79 11.34
CA VAL A 77 0.86 0.18 10.78
C VAL A 77 -0.08 -0.40 9.74
N GLY A 78 0.05 -1.69 9.37
CA GLY A 78 -0.79 -2.35 8.39
C GLY A 78 -0.47 -2.06 6.92
N GLY A 79 0.35 -1.04 6.65
CA GLY A 79 0.87 -0.68 5.34
C GLY A 79 2.37 -0.99 5.21
N LYS A 80 2.85 -1.15 3.98
CA LYS A 80 4.27 -1.35 3.65
C LYS A 80 4.60 -0.90 2.24
N PHE A 81 5.89 -0.81 1.94
CA PHE A 81 6.35 -0.56 0.57
C PHE A 81 6.57 -1.85 -0.22
N ALA A 82 6.40 -1.76 -1.54
CA ALA A 82 7.02 -2.66 -2.49
C ALA A 82 7.81 -1.86 -3.52
N PHE A 83 8.99 -2.35 -3.89
CA PHE A 83 9.83 -1.74 -4.92
C PHE A 83 9.87 -2.67 -6.13
N GLU A 84 9.20 -2.29 -7.22
CA GLU A 84 9.05 -3.12 -8.41
C GLU A 84 9.11 -2.26 -9.69
N PRO A 85 10.23 -2.30 -10.45
CA PRO A 85 10.40 -1.50 -11.64
C PRO A 85 9.60 -1.99 -12.86
N ASP A 86 9.18 -3.24 -12.89
CA ASP A 86 8.31 -3.76 -13.97
C ASP A 86 6.86 -3.33 -13.69
N PRO A 87 6.27 -2.45 -14.53
CA PRO A 87 4.93 -1.92 -14.29
C PRO A 87 3.85 -3.01 -14.31
N ILE A 88 4.06 -4.12 -15.03
CA ILE A 88 3.13 -5.23 -15.09
C ILE A 88 3.18 -6.03 -13.78
N LYS A 89 4.37 -6.31 -13.26
CA LYS A 89 4.51 -6.95 -11.94
C LYS A 89 3.99 -6.06 -10.82
N ALA A 90 4.28 -4.76 -10.88
CA ALA A 90 3.75 -3.79 -9.92
C ALA A 90 2.22 -3.78 -9.89
N ALA A 91 1.57 -3.87 -11.06
CA ALA A 91 0.12 -4.01 -11.16
C ALA A 91 -0.38 -5.31 -10.51
N HIS A 92 0.27 -6.45 -10.77
CA HIS A 92 -0.08 -7.72 -10.13
C HIS A 92 0.08 -7.67 -8.61
N LEU A 93 1.15 -7.06 -8.07
CA LEU A 93 1.32 -6.89 -6.63
C LEU A 93 0.16 -6.12 -5.99
N MET A 94 -0.33 -5.06 -6.65
CA MET A 94 -1.48 -4.30 -6.17
C MET A 94 -2.78 -5.12 -6.23
N ILE A 95 -3.00 -5.85 -7.33
CA ILE A 95 -4.18 -6.71 -7.50
C ILE A 95 -4.19 -7.81 -6.43
N GLU A 96 -3.08 -8.51 -6.23
CA GLU A 96 -2.93 -9.56 -5.21
C GLU A 96 -3.16 -9.01 -3.79
N HIS A 97 -2.64 -7.81 -3.49
CA HIS A 97 -2.90 -7.14 -2.22
C HIS A 97 -4.39 -6.85 -2.03
N ILE A 98 -5.03 -6.23 -3.02
CA ILE A 98 -6.46 -5.89 -3.02
C ILE A 98 -7.29 -7.16 -2.84
N ASP A 99 -7.02 -8.21 -3.60
CA ASP A 99 -7.76 -9.48 -3.53
C ASP A 99 -7.61 -10.17 -2.18
N ARG A 100 -6.41 -10.15 -1.59
CA ARG A 100 -6.19 -10.65 -0.24
C ARG A 100 -7.04 -9.91 0.79
N LYS A 101 -7.10 -8.57 0.71
CA LYS A 101 -7.92 -7.74 1.61
C LYS A 101 -9.43 -7.98 1.39
N ARG A 102 -9.87 -8.08 0.13
CA ARG A 102 -11.26 -8.45 -0.23
C ARG A 102 -11.65 -9.80 0.36
N HIS A 103 -10.77 -10.79 0.28
CA HIS A 103 -11.00 -12.12 0.85
C HIS A 103 -11.09 -12.07 2.39
N ALA A 104 -10.20 -11.34 3.06
CA ALA A 104 -10.26 -11.14 4.52
C ALA A 104 -11.59 -10.50 4.96
N LEU A 105 -12.11 -9.56 4.16
CA LEU A 105 -13.42 -8.92 4.35
C LEU A 105 -14.61 -9.77 3.88
N LYS A 106 -14.39 -11.01 3.41
CA LYS A 106 -15.42 -11.93 2.93
C LYS A 106 -16.28 -11.36 1.79
N LEU A 107 -15.68 -10.52 0.96
CA LEU A 107 -16.36 -9.97 -0.22
C LEU A 107 -16.45 -11.03 -1.33
N ARG A 108 -17.37 -10.81 -2.28
CA ARG A 108 -17.48 -11.66 -3.47
C ARG A 108 -16.16 -11.68 -4.24
N ALA A 109 -15.83 -12.84 -4.80
CA ALA A 109 -14.68 -13.02 -5.67
C ALA A 109 -14.65 -11.99 -6.82
N PRO A 110 -13.47 -11.57 -7.28
CA PRO A 110 -13.33 -10.69 -8.44
C PRO A 110 -13.95 -11.33 -9.69
N MET A 111 -14.40 -10.49 -10.65
CA MET A 111 -15.00 -10.95 -11.91
C MET A 111 -14.00 -11.06 -13.06
N TYR A 112 -12.72 -10.78 -12.81
CA TYR A 112 -11.63 -10.93 -13.76
C TYR A 112 -10.86 -12.20 -13.44
N ALA A 113 -10.48 -12.95 -14.48
CA ALA A 113 -9.69 -14.17 -14.44
C ALA A 113 -8.42 -13.96 -15.24
#